data_AF-A0A7C5ICH7-F1
#
_entry.id   AF-A0A7C5ICH7-F1
#
_cell.length_a   1.000
_cell.length_b   1.000
_cell.length_c   1.000
_cell.angle_alpha   90.00
_cell.angle_beta   90.00
_cell.angle_gamma   90.00
#
_symmetry.space_group_name_H-M   'P 1'
#
loop_
_entity.id
_entity.type
_entity.pdbx_description
1 polymer ?
#
loop_
_entity_poly.entity_id
_entity_poly.type
_entity_poly.pdbx_seq_one_letter_code
_entity_poly.pdbx_strand_id
1 'polypeptide(L)' 'LEVSSPGLDRPLKKKADFDRHKGDLIEVHTYSPNPVNGKKVLIGRLEGLVEETLIVECNGQTVHLPREKVSQVRLHISF' A
#
# COMPACT_ATOMS: atom_id res chain seq x y z
N LEU A 1 -7.44 1.21 -33.34
CA LEU A 1 -6.44 1.40 -32.27
C LEU A 1 -7.23 1.81 -31.04
N GLU A 2 -7.74 0.80 -30.34
CA GLU A 2 -8.75 0.99 -29.31
C GLU A 2 -8.14 1.60 -28.06
N VAL A 3 -8.84 2.62 -27.60
CA VAL A 3 -8.66 3.32 -26.35
C VAL A 3 -8.57 2.35 -25.18
N SER A 4 -7.49 2.47 -24.42
CA SER A 4 -7.51 2.18 -23.00
C SER A 4 -6.78 3.32 -22.33
N SER A 5 -7.45 4.48 -22.28
CA SER A 5 -7.02 5.52 -21.36
C SER A 5 -7.08 4.92 -19.96
N PRO A 6 -5.97 4.98 -19.24
CA PRO A 6 -5.53 3.90 -18.39
C PRO A 6 -6.13 4.13 -17.02
N GLY A 7 -6.82 3.12 -16.47
CA GLY A 7 -7.25 3.12 -15.07
C GLY A 7 -6.06 2.93 -14.12
N LEU A 8 -5.01 3.75 -14.27
CA LEU A 8 -3.71 3.63 -13.61
C LEU A 8 -3.76 4.01 -12.11
N ASP A 9 -4.89 4.55 -11.64
CA ASP A 9 -5.06 5.03 -10.27
C ASP A 9 -6.21 4.27 -9.59
N ARG A 10 -6.24 2.94 -9.66
CA ARG A 10 -7.14 2.18 -8.79
C ARG A 10 -6.45 1.98 -7.44
N PRO A 11 -6.82 2.73 -6.38
CA PRO A 11 -6.25 2.47 -5.07
C PRO A 11 -6.60 1.05 -4.62
N LEU A 12 -5.61 0.36 -4.06
CA LEU A 12 -5.77 -0.96 -3.47
C LEU A 12 -6.74 -0.85 -2.30
N LYS A 13 -8.01 -1.19 -2.55
CA LYS A 13 -9.10 -1.05 -1.57
C LYS A 13 -9.67 -2.37 -1.11
N LYS A 14 -9.46 -3.50 -1.78
CA LYS A 14 -9.99 -4.80 -1.33
C LYS A 14 -8.86 -5.76 -0.98
N LYS A 15 -9.10 -6.65 -0.01
CA LYS A 15 -8.19 -7.76 0.34
C LYS A 15 -7.72 -8.55 -0.88
N ALA A 16 -8.64 -8.82 -1.82
CA ALA A 16 -8.33 -9.54 -3.05
C ALA A 16 -7.29 -8.83 -3.93
N ASP A 17 -7.30 -7.50 -3.98
CA ASP A 17 -6.29 -6.77 -4.74
C ASP A 17 -4.92 -6.84 -4.03
N PHE A 18 -4.88 -6.75 -2.70
CA PHE A 18 -3.63 -6.92 -1.94
C PHE A 18 -3.02 -8.32 -2.13
N ASP A 19 -3.85 -9.35 -2.17
CA ASP A 19 -3.37 -10.73 -2.38
C ASP A 19 -2.75 -10.91 -3.78
N ARG A 20 -3.36 -10.30 -4.81
CA ARG A 20 -2.84 -10.34 -6.19
C ARG A 20 -1.53 -9.60 -6.38
N HIS A 21 -1.29 -8.56 -5.57
CA HIS A 21 -0.09 -7.74 -5.61
C HIS A 21 0.86 -8.02 -4.43
N LYS A 22 0.71 -9.18 -3.80
CA LYS A 22 1.57 -9.62 -2.70
C LYS A 22 3.00 -9.78 -3.22
N GLY A 23 3.93 -9.07 -2.62
CA GLY A 23 5.34 -9.04 -3.00
C GLY A 23 5.74 -7.85 -3.88
N ASP A 24 4.79 -7.03 -4.36
CA ASP A 24 5.07 -5.78 -5.06
C ASP A 24 5.38 -4.63 -4.08
N LEU A 25 6.08 -3.62 -4.56
CA LEU A 25 6.25 -2.36 -3.83
C LEU A 25 4.92 -1.58 -3.84
N ILE A 26 4.52 -1.10 -2.67
CA ILE A 26 3.32 -0.28 -2.48
C ILE A 26 3.66 0.99 -1.71
N GLU A 27 2.87 2.01 -1.97
CA GLU A 27 2.89 3.29 -1.30
C GLU A 27 1.62 3.43 -0.44
N VAL A 28 1.80 3.54 0.87
CA VAL A 28 0.73 3.65 1.87
C VAL A 28 0.67 5.07 2.39
N HIS A 29 -0.45 5.74 2.15
CA HIS A 29 -0.77 7.06 2.69
C HIS A 29 -1.56 6.87 3.98
N THR A 30 -1.15 7.53 5.06
CA THR A 30 -1.85 7.49 6.36
C THR A 30 -2.55 8.80 6.68
N TYR A 31 -3.67 8.74 7.41
CA TYR A 31 -4.41 9.95 7.82
C TYR A 31 -3.71 10.71 8.94
N SER A 32 -3.15 9.99 9.90
CA SER A 32 -2.34 10.58 10.97
C SER A 32 -0.86 10.59 10.56
N PRO A 33 -0.10 11.64 10.91
CA PRO A 33 1.35 11.56 10.88
C PRO A 33 1.76 10.44 11.82
N ASN A 34 2.31 9.36 11.28
CA ASN A 34 2.76 8.24 12.09
C ASN A 34 3.97 8.72 12.92
N PRO A 35 4.02 8.46 14.24
CA PRO A 35 5.12 8.92 15.09
C PRO A 35 6.48 8.32 14.70
N VAL A 36 6.49 7.29 13.87
CA VAL A 36 7.69 6.55 13.47
C VAL A 36 8.57 7.30 12.45
N ASN A 37 8.00 8.21 11.63
CA ASN A 37 8.82 8.88 10.60
C ASN A 37 8.37 10.31 10.26
N GLY A 38 7.26 10.81 10.82
CA GLY A 38 6.70 12.13 10.46
C GLY A 38 6.21 12.25 9.01
N LYS A 39 6.31 11.16 8.22
CA LYS A 39 5.88 11.11 6.81
C LYS A 39 4.47 10.54 6.74
N LYS A 40 3.63 11.21 5.95
CA LYS A 40 2.25 10.76 5.62
C LYS A 40 2.24 9.61 4.62
N VAL A 41 3.40 9.28 4.04
CA VAL A 41 3.57 8.31 2.97
C VAL A 41 4.67 7.34 3.37
N LEU A 42 4.37 6.04 3.31
CA LEU A 42 5.28 4.95 3.58
C LEU A 42 5.40 4.09 2.33
N ILE A 43 6.64 3.85 1.87
CA ILE A 43 6.91 2.99 0.72
C ILE A 43 7.56 1.72 1.24
N GLY A 44 6.99 0.58 0.87
CA GLY A 44 7.54 -0.72 1.24
C GLY A 44 6.87 -1.84 0.45
N ARG A 45 7.37 -3.05 0.64
CA ARG A 45 6.88 -4.24 -0.04
C ARG A 45 5.61 -4.73 0.63
N LEU A 46 4.55 -4.94 -0.15
CA LEU A 46 3.31 -5.50 0.37
C LEU A 46 3.51 -6.98 0.72
N GLU A 47 3.47 -7.30 2.01
CA GLU A 47 3.43 -8.68 2.49
C GLU A 47 2.01 -9.22 2.52
N GLY A 48 0.99 -8.37 2.65
CA GLY A 48 -0.42 -8.76 2.57
C GLY A 48 -1.31 -7.98 3.53
N LEU A 49 -2.56 -8.44 3.70
CA LEU A 49 -3.55 -7.82 4.58
C LEU A 49 -4.21 -8.88 5.48
N VAL A 50 -3.87 -8.87 6.77
CA VAL A 50 -4.37 -9.84 7.77
C VAL A 50 -5.39 -9.13 8.65
N GLU A 51 -6.62 -9.66 8.73
CA GLU A 51 -7.68 -9.17 9.66
C GLU A 51 -8.03 -7.67 9.67
N GLU A 52 -7.50 -6.85 8.75
CA GLU A 52 -7.56 -5.36 8.68
C GLU A 52 -6.24 -4.65 8.99
N THR A 53 -5.18 -5.38 9.31
CA THR A 53 -3.81 -4.86 9.43
C THR A 53 -3.01 -5.13 8.15
N LEU A 54 -2.61 -4.06 7.47
CA LEU A 54 -1.75 -4.10 6.30
C LEU A 54 -0.32 -4.42 6.76
N ILE A 55 0.27 -5.46 6.19
CA ILE A 55 1.64 -5.87 6.49
C ILE A 55 2.53 -5.38 5.34
N VAL A 56 3.50 -4.54 5.67
CA VAL A 56 4.41 -3.93 4.70
C VAL A 56 5.83 -4.08 5.20
N GLU A 57 6.69 -4.68 4.39
CA GLU A 57 8.11 -4.79 4.69
C GLU A 57 8.87 -3.57 4.13
N CYS A 58 9.51 -2.81 5.01
CA CYS A 58 10.32 -1.65 4.63
C CYS A 58 11.74 -1.82 5.19
N ASN A 59 12.76 -1.82 4.32
CA ASN A 59 14.17 -1.97 4.73
C ASN A 59 14.43 -3.18 5.66
N GLY A 60 13.76 -4.31 5.42
CA GLY A 60 13.88 -5.52 6.26
C GLY A 60 13.15 -5.46 7.61
N GLN A 61 12.34 -4.42 7.84
CA GLN A 61 11.44 -4.32 8.98
C GLN A 61 10.00 -4.50 8.54
N THR A 62 9.31 -5.46 9.16
CA THR A 62 7.87 -5.67 8.95
C THR A 62 7.08 -4.62 9.73
N VAL A 63 6.35 -3.77 9.03
CA VAL A 63 5.51 -2.72 9.57
C VAL A 63 4.05 -3.14 9.46
N HIS A 64 3.36 -3.08 10.60
CA HIS A 64 1.93 -3.38 10.71
C HIS A 64 1.14 -2.08 10.73
N LEU A 65 0.36 -1.84 9.68
CA LEU A 65 -0.45 -0.63 9.51
C LEU A 65 -1.94 -0.98 9.57
N PRO A 66 -2.65 -0.65 10.66
CA PRO A 66 -4.08 -0.90 10.75
C PRO A 66 -4.83 -0.04 9.72
N ARG A 67 -5.81 -0.63 9.03
CA ARG A 67 -6.56 0.02 7.94
C ARG A 67 -7.20 1.33 8.36
N GLU A 68 -7.63 1.42 9.61
CA GLU A 68 -8.26 2.60 10.20
C GLU A 68 -7.35 3.86 10.08
N LYS A 69 -6.03 3.67 10.10
CA LYS A 69 -5.04 4.75 10.00
C LYS A 69 -4.55 4.97 8.58
N VAL A 70 -4.91 4.08 7.66
CA VAL A 70 -4.51 4.12 6.25
C VAL A 70 -5.56 4.88 5.44
N SER A 71 -5.12 5.94 4.79
CA SER A 71 -5.91 6.78 3.89
C SER A 71 -6.05 6.17 2.51
N GLN A 72 -4.91 5.83 1.90
CA GLN A 72 -4.90 5.30 0.55
C GLN A 72 -3.71 4.37 0.40
N VAL A 73 -3.88 3.29 -0.36
CA VAL A 73 -2.75 2.44 -0.75
C VAL A 73 -2.69 2.40 -2.26
N ARG A 74 -1.49 2.61 -2.80
CA ARG A 74 -1.18 2.65 -4.24
C ARG A 74 -0.07 1.66 -4.52
N LEU A 75 -0.03 1.10 -5.73
CA LEU A 75 1.12 0.31 -6.18
C LEU A 75 2.24 1.26 -6.57
N HIS A 76 3.43 1.02 -6.04
CA HIS A 76 4.64 1.75 -6.41
C HIS A 76 5.39 0.94 -7.45
N ILE A 77 5.11 1.21 -8.72
CA ILE A 77 5.78 0.57 -9.85
C ILE A 77 7.00 1.43 -10.20
N SER A 78 8.20 0.91 -9.92
CA SER A 78 9.45 1.50 -10.43
C SER A 78 9.74 0.82 -11.77
N PHE A 79 9.82 1.61 -12.84
CA PHE A 79 10.15 1.16 -14.20
C PHE A 79 11.67 1.08 -14.40
#